data_AF-A0A7X4B5L6-F1
#
_entry.id   AF-A0A7X4B5L6-F1
#
_cell.length_a   1.000
_cell.length_b   1.000
_cell.length_c   1.000
_cell.angle_alpha   90.00
_cell.angle_beta   90.00
_cell.angle_gamma   90.00
#
_symmetry.space_group_name_H-M   'P 1'
#
loop_
_entity.id
_entity.type
_entity.pdbx_description
1 polymer ?
#
loop_
_entity_poly.entity_id
_entity_poly.type
_entity_poly.pdbx_seq_one_letter_code
_entity_poly.pdbx_strand_id
1 'polypeptide(L)'
;TFSVVYPEASVTIDSPASGHTYDHTFAHIAGRFTGVGEVKVDLTVDGATVATQMVGDNGFTAESPELAHGEHTVSVVVTDANGETARDDTTFTVDVPGPSVAILSPASGQTYDHGEPVIRIEYSGVVDVNVTTLTVDGADVEGVETEDNALEFTPSTMLASGEHTVFVEVTDANEKTAKATVVFNVIYDTTPPVISEVSPSGVLQLSAADVINEQYGVTISAIVTDEQSDIIKIEYAISEGSLRPHPDDEQYQAYPVERADGKFEVSESFDLGTHQVSLRVESEGGVREHRWYFTLEADTAAPTITSITPSGTIHAGMPPISASAVDNSAVSAMTIVVMDSDGEAVAGETTDDGDDIRLNQGVTRVDFHPEAPLSEGTYTIEVRATDTYNNSSTATGVFTVDFDTAAPIITSYSPQNGARLIYKHNEVAKPTISITYGDAETGVNVDSVRLSIEGPGVDQVINLTDEQKSASQVVYTPSEGFTEPGQYTVILEVSDNAHQQGNVSEDSDDARQANQVVHKFSFFVEYTDAPVLMAPFNYPNPFAENTRISFGLNQMSVVSIVIYDSTLRPVRVLLDNKLMPAGKHTGGNGIGWDGKTSSGESLARGIYYAQIVVTGGFEAEYAILTLALTGAK
;
A
#
# COMPACT_ATOMS: atom_id res chain seq x y z
N THR A 1 28.51 -151.59 2.68
CA THR A 1 28.12 -150.28 3.24
C THR A 1 27.81 -149.36 2.09
N PHE A 2 26.62 -148.78 2.03
CA PHE A 2 26.34 -147.63 1.17
C PHE A 2 26.31 -146.38 2.06
N SER A 3 27.00 -145.32 1.66
CA SER A 3 26.87 -144.00 2.30
C SER A 3 25.77 -143.23 1.59
N VAL A 4 24.84 -142.68 2.37
CA VAL A 4 23.90 -141.67 1.91
C VAL A 4 24.62 -140.32 2.01
N VAL A 5 24.76 -139.60 0.90
CA VAL A 5 25.21 -138.22 0.88
C VAL A 5 23.95 -137.36 0.85
N TYR A 6 23.80 -136.49 1.83
CA TYR A 6 22.70 -135.54 1.90
C TYR A 6 22.98 -134.34 0.98
N PRO A 7 21.95 -133.71 0.38
CA PRO A 7 22.14 -132.48 -0.39
C PRO A 7 22.66 -131.36 0.51
N GLU A 8 23.65 -130.59 0.02
CA GLU A 8 24.20 -129.43 0.73
C GLU A 8 23.14 -128.36 0.94
N ALA A 9 23.22 -127.66 2.08
CA ALA A 9 22.40 -126.49 2.33
C ALA A 9 22.70 -125.39 1.29
N SER A 10 21.68 -124.67 0.84
CA SER A 10 21.84 -123.49 -0.02
C SER A 10 20.83 -122.41 0.36
N VAL A 11 21.15 -121.14 0.09
CA VAL A 11 20.23 -120.02 0.25
C VAL A 11 20.46 -119.00 -0.85
N THR A 12 19.39 -118.40 -1.35
CA THR A 12 19.42 -117.29 -2.31
C THR A 12 18.44 -116.21 -1.88
N ILE A 13 18.87 -114.95 -1.94
CA ILE A 13 18.02 -113.77 -1.75
C ILE A 13 17.43 -113.38 -3.12
N ASP A 14 16.11 -113.50 -3.25
CA ASP A 14 15.36 -113.14 -4.46
C ASP A 14 15.02 -111.63 -4.48
N SER A 15 14.83 -111.02 -3.31
CA SER A 15 14.57 -109.58 -3.12
C SER A 15 15.16 -109.11 -1.78
N PRO A 16 15.78 -107.92 -1.70
CA PRO A 16 16.04 -106.99 -2.81
C PRO A 16 17.12 -107.51 -3.78
N ALA A 17 16.98 -107.15 -5.06
CA ALA A 17 18.05 -107.37 -6.03
C ALA A 17 19.26 -106.49 -5.68
N SER A 18 20.48 -107.00 -5.93
CA SER A 18 21.71 -106.24 -5.67
C SER A 18 21.69 -104.89 -6.41
N GLY A 19 21.93 -103.81 -5.67
CA GLY A 19 21.93 -102.44 -6.17
C GLY A 19 20.53 -101.83 -6.38
N HIS A 20 19.46 -102.46 -5.90
CA HIS A 20 18.11 -101.86 -5.95
C HIS A 20 18.03 -100.60 -5.09
N THR A 21 17.17 -99.64 -5.47
CA THR A 21 16.92 -98.43 -4.70
C THR A 21 15.44 -98.31 -4.34
N TYR A 22 15.14 -98.23 -3.05
CA TYR A 22 13.79 -97.93 -2.53
C TYR A 22 13.63 -96.44 -2.29
N ASP A 23 12.47 -95.87 -2.60
CA ASP A 23 12.10 -94.48 -2.30
C ASP A 23 11.32 -94.34 -0.98
N HIS A 24 11.27 -95.41 -0.19
CA HIS A 24 10.63 -95.50 1.12
C HIS A 24 11.56 -96.21 2.12
N THR A 25 11.25 -96.10 3.40
CA THR A 25 12.14 -96.48 4.51
C THR A 25 12.09 -97.96 4.88
N PHE A 26 11.55 -98.84 4.05
CA PHE A 26 11.47 -100.27 4.36
C PHE A 26 11.72 -101.11 3.13
N ALA A 27 12.30 -102.28 3.30
CA ALA A 27 12.59 -103.21 2.22
C ALA A 27 11.82 -104.50 2.43
N HIS A 28 11.17 -104.97 1.38
CA HIS A 28 10.60 -106.31 1.36
C HIS A 28 11.68 -107.32 0.96
N ILE A 29 11.93 -108.28 1.84
CA ILE A 29 13.00 -109.26 1.71
C ILE A 29 12.39 -110.63 1.46
N ALA A 30 12.83 -111.31 0.42
CA ALA A 30 12.36 -112.65 0.09
C ALA A 30 13.50 -113.50 -0.45
N GLY A 31 13.44 -114.80 -0.22
CA GLY A 31 14.42 -115.73 -0.76
C GLY A 31 14.01 -117.18 -0.61
N ARG A 32 14.91 -118.05 -1.05
CA ARG A 32 14.71 -119.50 -1.08
C ARG A 32 15.90 -120.20 -0.47
N PHE A 33 15.68 -121.40 0.03
CA PHE A 33 16.74 -122.23 0.58
C PHE A 33 16.50 -123.71 0.29
N THR A 34 17.55 -124.51 0.45
CA THR A 34 17.49 -125.98 0.50
C THR A 34 18.23 -126.47 1.73
N GLY A 35 17.83 -127.60 2.29
CA GLY A 35 18.49 -128.25 3.42
C GLY A 35 17.78 -129.54 3.82
N VAL A 36 18.43 -130.37 4.63
CA VAL A 36 17.82 -131.61 5.13
C VAL A 36 17.11 -131.36 6.46
N GLY A 37 15.85 -131.79 6.53
CA GLY A 37 15.03 -131.66 7.73
C GLY A 37 14.55 -130.23 7.95
N GLU A 38 14.32 -129.87 9.21
CA GLU A 38 13.95 -128.50 9.60
C GLU A 38 15.13 -127.56 9.38
N VAL A 39 14.92 -126.47 8.64
CA VAL A 39 15.95 -125.47 8.34
C VAL A 39 15.66 -124.20 9.13
N LYS A 40 16.66 -123.73 9.88
CA LYS A 40 16.63 -122.45 10.59
C LYS A 40 17.13 -121.34 9.67
N VAL A 41 16.36 -120.26 9.52
CA VAL A 41 16.73 -119.07 8.74
C VAL A 41 17.04 -117.91 9.67
N ASP A 42 18.32 -117.53 9.75
CA ASP A 42 18.79 -116.34 10.47
C ASP A 42 19.01 -115.20 9.46
N LEU A 43 18.12 -114.21 9.49
CA LEU A 43 18.18 -113.03 8.61
C LEU A 43 18.59 -111.80 9.41
N THR A 44 19.53 -111.04 8.87
CA THR A 44 19.92 -109.74 9.41
C THR A 44 19.87 -108.64 8.34
N VAL A 45 19.48 -107.44 8.74
CA VAL A 45 19.61 -106.20 7.97
C VAL A 45 20.55 -105.29 8.74
N ASP A 46 21.66 -104.89 8.13
CA ASP A 46 22.75 -104.12 8.77
C ASP A 46 23.24 -104.72 10.10
N GLY A 47 23.22 -106.05 10.18
CA GLY A 47 23.61 -106.81 11.37
C GLY A 47 22.53 -106.94 12.45
N ALA A 48 21.40 -106.24 12.35
CA ALA A 48 20.25 -106.42 13.23
C ALA A 48 19.38 -107.60 12.77
N THR A 49 19.03 -108.51 13.69
CA THR A 49 18.17 -109.66 13.38
C THR A 49 16.75 -109.22 13.04
N VAL A 50 16.23 -109.71 11.92
CA VAL A 50 14.88 -109.45 11.45
C VAL A 50 14.08 -110.76 11.50
N ALA A 51 12.83 -110.67 11.98
CA ALA A 51 11.95 -111.82 12.05
C ALA A 51 11.61 -112.32 10.63
N THR A 52 11.81 -113.61 10.41
CA THR A 52 11.51 -114.27 9.13
C THR A 52 10.22 -115.06 9.23
N GLN A 53 9.43 -115.02 8.16
CA GLN A 53 8.28 -115.88 7.97
C GLN A 53 8.58 -116.90 6.87
N MET A 54 8.40 -118.18 7.18
CA MET A 54 8.61 -119.26 6.23
C MET A 54 7.46 -119.28 5.20
N VAL A 55 7.80 -119.43 3.93
CA VAL A 55 6.87 -119.47 2.80
C VAL A 55 7.01 -120.82 2.10
N GLY A 56 6.07 -121.73 2.35
CA GLY A 56 6.16 -123.12 1.90
C GLY A 56 7.35 -123.85 2.55
N ASP A 57 7.80 -124.93 1.92
CA ASP A 57 8.86 -125.78 2.49
C ASP A 57 10.27 -125.19 2.32
N ASN A 58 10.47 -124.32 1.33
CA ASN A 58 11.80 -123.89 0.85
C ASN A 58 11.93 -122.37 0.64
N GLY A 59 11.05 -121.55 1.24
CA GLY A 59 11.03 -120.10 1.04
C GLY A 59 10.96 -119.32 2.35
N PHE A 60 11.38 -118.06 2.31
CA PHE A 60 11.21 -117.12 3.42
C PHE A 60 10.85 -115.72 2.91
N THR A 61 10.19 -114.95 3.76
CA THR A 61 9.91 -113.53 3.56
C THR A 61 10.12 -112.77 4.87
N ALA A 62 10.51 -111.51 4.77
CA ALA A 62 10.68 -110.59 5.89
C ALA A 62 10.44 -109.15 5.42
N GLU A 63 10.10 -108.28 6.36
CA GLU A 63 10.06 -106.84 6.15
C GLU A 63 11.17 -106.24 7.01
N SER A 64 12.00 -105.37 6.43
CA SER A 64 13.04 -104.70 7.21
C SER A 64 12.41 -103.82 8.30
N PRO A 65 13.14 -103.51 9.39
CA PRO A 65 12.80 -102.34 10.18
C PRO A 65 12.89 -101.07 9.32
N GLU A 66 12.49 -99.94 9.88
CA GLU A 66 12.70 -98.65 9.24
C GLU A 66 14.20 -98.40 8.99
N LEU A 67 14.53 -98.00 7.76
CA LEU A 67 15.86 -97.81 7.23
C LEU A 67 16.08 -96.33 6.91
N ALA A 68 17.24 -95.81 7.30
CA ALA A 68 17.66 -94.46 6.96
C ALA A 68 17.97 -94.32 5.46
N HIS A 69 18.19 -93.10 4.97
CA HIS A 69 18.76 -92.91 3.64
C HIS A 69 20.18 -93.49 3.57
N GLY A 70 20.48 -94.30 2.56
CA GLY A 70 21.84 -94.83 2.35
C GLY A 70 21.88 -96.27 1.84
N GLU A 71 23.08 -96.86 1.83
CA GLU A 71 23.29 -98.25 1.47
C GLU A 71 23.04 -99.17 2.67
N HIS A 72 22.30 -100.25 2.45
CA HIS A 72 21.91 -101.26 3.42
C HIS A 72 22.30 -102.65 2.92
N THR A 73 22.59 -103.56 3.85
CA THR A 73 22.97 -104.94 3.54
C THR A 73 22.01 -105.93 4.18
N VAL A 74 21.43 -106.83 3.38
CA VAL A 74 20.72 -108.02 3.85
C VAL A 74 21.68 -109.21 3.85
N SER A 75 21.71 -109.94 4.97
CA SER A 75 22.52 -111.14 5.18
C SER A 75 21.61 -112.27 5.63
N VAL A 76 21.58 -113.38 4.90
CA VAL A 76 20.80 -114.57 5.28
C VAL A 76 21.73 -115.75 5.49
N VAL A 77 21.63 -116.38 6.66
CA VAL A 77 22.30 -117.64 6.96
C VAL A 77 21.23 -118.69 7.24
N VAL A 78 21.31 -119.83 6.55
CA VAL A 78 20.45 -120.98 6.83
C VAL A 78 21.26 -122.09 7.47
N THR A 79 20.67 -122.82 8.41
CA THR A 79 21.27 -123.99 9.07
C THR A 79 20.29 -125.16 9.01
N ASP A 80 20.68 -126.29 8.43
CA ASP A 80 19.84 -127.48 8.33
C ASP A 80 19.89 -128.35 9.60
N ALA A 81 19.08 -129.42 9.65
CA ALA A 81 19.01 -130.31 10.82
C ALA A 81 20.29 -131.15 11.07
N ASN A 82 21.18 -131.24 10.07
CA ASN A 82 22.49 -131.87 10.20
C ASN A 82 23.57 -130.88 10.66
N GLY A 83 23.24 -129.58 10.74
CA GLY A 83 24.15 -128.51 11.12
C GLY A 83 24.95 -127.93 9.94
N GLU A 84 24.61 -128.26 8.69
CA GLU A 84 25.21 -127.63 7.52
C GLU A 84 24.64 -126.23 7.33
N THR A 85 25.50 -125.27 6.96
CA THR A 85 25.12 -123.87 6.80
C THR A 85 25.40 -123.34 5.41
N ALA A 86 24.54 -122.43 4.95
CA ALA A 86 24.77 -121.63 3.74
C ALA A 86 24.46 -120.16 4.00
N ARG A 87 25.12 -119.27 3.27
CA ARG A 87 25.00 -117.82 3.43
C ARG A 87 24.86 -117.14 2.08
N ASP A 88 24.00 -116.13 2.02
CA ASP A 88 23.90 -115.18 0.91
C ASP A 88 23.77 -113.75 1.45
N ASP A 89 24.30 -112.79 0.71
CA ASP A 89 24.36 -111.37 1.07
C ASP A 89 24.01 -110.51 -0.15
N THR A 90 23.18 -109.48 0.03
CA THR A 90 22.86 -108.50 -1.01
C THR A 90 22.82 -107.08 -0.44
N THR A 91 23.24 -106.10 -1.23
CA THR A 91 23.16 -104.68 -0.89
C THR A 91 22.10 -103.97 -1.71
N PHE A 92 21.48 -102.97 -1.11
CA PHE A 92 20.48 -102.09 -1.73
C PHE A 92 20.59 -100.69 -1.13
N THR A 93 19.94 -99.70 -1.73
CA THR A 93 19.95 -98.31 -1.27
C THR A 93 18.53 -97.87 -0.91
N VAL A 94 18.39 -97.03 0.10
CA VAL A 94 17.17 -96.27 0.39
C VAL A 94 17.42 -94.82 0.04
N ASP A 95 16.61 -94.24 -0.86
CA ASP A 95 16.65 -92.84 -1.30
C ASP A 95 15.27 -92.18 -1.24
N VAL A 96 14.88 -91.76 -0.03
CA VAL A 96 13.60 -91.07 0.19
C VAL A 96 13.64 -89.63 -0.35
N PRO A 97 12.54 -89.09 -0.90
CA PRO A 97 12.47 -87.69 -1.31
C PRO A 97 12.66 -86.75 -0.10
N GLY A 98 13.26 -85.58 -0.33
CA GLY A 98 13.41 -84.56 0.70
C GLY A 98 12.08 -83.89 1.09
N PRO A 99 12.08 -83.01 2.10
CA PRO A 99 10.87 -82.37 2.60
C PRO A 99 10.32 -81.32 1.62
N SER A 100 9.12 -80.83 1.89
CA SER A 100 8.55 -79.63 1.26
C SER A 100 8.10 -78.63 2.32
N VAL A 101 8.15 -77.34 2.02
CA VAL A 101 7.68 -76.26 2.89
C VAL A 101 6.99 -75.17 2.07
N ALA A 102 5.92 -74.59 2.61
CA ALA A 102 5.19 -73.48 2.02
C ALA A 102 4.78 -72.45 3.08
N ILE A 103 4.93 -71.18 2.76
CA ILE A 103 4.36 -70.07 3.53
C ILE A 103 2.96 -69.82 2.97
N LEU A 104 1.93 -70.03 3.77
CA LEU A 104 0.51 -69.89 3.37
C LEU A 104 -0.01 -68.47 3.57
N SER A 105 0.49 -67.79 4.58
CA SER A 105 0.20 -66.39 4.88
C SER A 105 1.46 -65.77 5.46
N PRO A 106 1.86 -64.56 5.04
CA PRO A 106 1.22 -63.76 4.00
C PRO A 106 1.41 -64.35 2.59
N ALA A 107 0.59 -63.93 1.64
CA ALA A 107 0.82 -64.21 0.21
C ALA A 107 1.90 -63.27 -0.34
N SER A 108 2.61 -63.71 -1.40
CA SER A 108 3.61 -62.86 -2.05
C SER A 108 2.98 -61.57 -2.58
N GLY A 109 3.53 -60.43 -2.16
CA GLY A 109 3.05 -59.09 -2.49
C GLY A 109 1.80 -58.65 -1.72
N GLN A 110 1.31 -59.43 -0.76
CA GLN A 110 0.17 -59.02 0.08
C GLN A 110 0.51 -57.76 0.87
N THR A 111 -0.46 -56.85 1.02
CA THR A 111 -0.32 -55.64 1.82
C THR A 111 -1.23 -55.73 3.05
N TYR A 112 -0.70 -55.37 4.22
CA TYR A 112 -1.47 -55.17 5.45
C TYR A 112 -1.48 -53.69 5.83
N ASP A 113 -2.60 -53.24 6.36
CA ASP A 113 -2.80 -51.90 6.95
C ASP A 113 -2.46 -51.87 8.45
N HIS A 114 -1.78 -52.90 8.96
CA HIS A 114 -1.30 -53.01 10.33
C HIS A 114 0.02 -53.79 10.38
N GLY A 115 0.84 -53.52 11.38
CA GLY A 115 2.15 -54.16 11.56
C GLY A 115 2.14 -55.52 12.27
N GLU A 116 0.98 -56.13 12.47
CA GLU A 116 0.83 -57.40 13.20
C GLU A 116 0.21 -58.52 12.33
N PRO A 117 0.78 -58.85 11.16
CA PRO A 117 0.25 -59.89 10.29
C PRO A 117 0.44 -61.29 10.90
N VAL A 118 -0.54 -62.17 10.70
CA VAL A 118 -0.43 -63.59 11.08
C VAL A 118 0.36 -64.34 10.00
N ILE A 119 1.45 -64.99 10.41
CA ILE A 119 2.31 -65.81 9.57
C ILE A 119 1.93 -67.29 9.75
N ARG A 120 1.67 -67.99 8.64
CA ARG A 120 1.29 -69.41 8.61
C ARG A 120 2.23 -70.16 7.68
N ILE A 121 2.81 -71.25 8.16
CA ILE A 121 3.73 -72.09 7.40
C ILE A 121 3.34 -73.56 7.58
N GLU A 122 3.36 -74.32 6.49
CA GLU A 122 3.17 -75.77 6.50
C GLU A 122 4.38 -76.45 5.86
N TYR A 123 4.73 -77.63 6.36
CA TYR A 123 5.76 -78.48 5.80
C TYR A 123 5.36 -79.96 5.83
N SER A 124 6.06 -80.79 5.08
CA SER A 124 5.84 -82.23 5.09
C SER A 124 7.11 -82.98 4.67
N GLY A 125 7.24 -84.23 5.10
CA GLY A 125 8.33 -85.12 4.70
C GLY A 125 7.92 -86.58 4.90
N VAL A 126 8.70 -87.49 4.31
CA VAL A 126 8.54 -88.94 4.49
C VAL A 126 9.08 -89.41 5.84
N VAL A 127 10.09 -88.72 6.35
CA VAL A 127 10.67 -88.87 7.69
C VAL A 127 10.46 -87.58 8.49
N ASP A 128 10.81 -87.59 9.77
CA ASP A 128 10.70 -86.42 10.65
C ASP A 128 11.40 -85.18 10.05
N VAL A 129 10.70 -84.05 10.07
CA VAL A 129 11.14 -82.76 9.53
C VAL A 129 11.19 -81.74 10.65
N ASN A 130 12.28 -80.98 10.74
CA ASN A 130 12.45 -79.91 11.71
C ASN A 130 12.63 -78.56 11.00
N VAL A 131 12.06 -77.49 11.58
CA VAL A 131 12.34 -76.11 11.15
C VAL A 131 13.74 -75.74 11.65
N THR A 132 14.67 -75.53 10.73
CA THR A 132 16.07 -75.20 11.05
C THR A 132 16.37 -73.72 10.97
N THR A 133 15.56 -72.94 10.25
CA THR A 133 15.67 -71.48 10.23
C THR A 133 14.29 -70.88 9.97
N LEU A 134 13.94 -69.87 10.76
CA LEU A 134 12.74 -69.06 10.56
C LEU A 134 13.12 -67.61 10.87
N THR A 135 13.05 -66.74 9.87
CA THR A 135 13.36 -65.33 10.04
C THR A 135 12.27 -64.42 9.48
N VAL A 136 12.09 -63.28 10.15
CA VAL A 136 11.34 -62.12 9.65
C VAL A 136 12.34 -60.97 9.52
N ASP A 137 12.49 -60.43 8.31
CA ASP A 137 13.48 -59.39 7.96
C ASP A 137 14.93 -59.77 8.33
N GLY A 138 15.23 -61.07 8.29
CA GLY A 138 16.54 -61.62 8.66
C GLY A 138 16.79 -61.74 10.17
N ALA A 139 15.83 -61.36 11.03
CA ALA A 139 15.88 -61.63 12.46
C ALA A 139 15.25 -62.99 12.78
N ASP A 140 15.91 -63.79 13.61
CA ASP A 140 15.43 -65.12 14.04
C ASP A 140 14.13 -65.01 14.85
N VAL A 141 13.17 -65.87 14.53
CA VAL A 141 11.92 -66.02 15.28
C VAL A 141 12.06 -67.19 16.25
N GLU A 142 11.98 -66.90 17.55
CA GLU A 142 12.09 -67.91 18.62
C GLU A 142 10.72 -68.24 19.23
N GLY A 143 10.61 -69.44 19.83
CA GLY A 143 9.47 -69.80 20.68
C GLY A 143 8.17 -70.15 19.94
N VAL A 144 8.23 -70.44 18.65
CA VAL A 144 7.06 -70.88 17.87
C VAL A 144 6.82 -72.37 18.09
N GLU A 145 5.63 -72.73 18.56
CA GLU A 145 5.21 -74.13 18.69
C GLU A 145 4.83 -74.69 17.32
N THR A 146 5.20 -75.96 17.08
CA THR A 146 4.84 -76.70 15.87
C THR A 146 3.81 -77.77 16.22
N GLU A 147 2.68 -77.79 15.50
CA GLU A 147 1.63 -78.80 15.63
C GLU A 147 1.33 -79.34 14.23
N ASP A 148 1.28 -80.68 14.07
CA ASP A 148 0.93 -81.36 12.81
C ASP A 148 1.68 -80.86 11.56
N ASN A 149 3.00 -80.65 11.68
CA ASN A 149 3.87 -80.09 10.63
C ASN A 149 3.44 -78.70 10.12
N ALA A 150 2.78 -77.91 10.97
CA ALA A 150 2.43 -76.53 10.73
C ALA A 150 2.93 -75.64 11.88
N LEU A 151 3.08 -74.35 11.60
CA LEU A 151 3.29 -73.32 12.60
C LEU A 151 2.53 -72.04 12.24
N GLU A 152 2.08 -71.35 13.28
CA GLU A 152 1.35 -70.09 13.19
C GLU A 152 1.85 -69.14 14.28
N PHE A 153 2.18 -67.91 13.92
CA PHE A 153 2.56 -66.88 14.89
C PHE A 153 2.28 -65.46 14.36
N THR A 154 2.21 -64.51 15.29
CA THR A 154 2.21 -63.07 15.01
C THR A 154 3.54 -62.49 15.52
N PRO A 155 4.21 -61.60 14.76
CA PRO A 155 5.40 -60.90 15.25
C PRO A 155 5.15 -60.25 16.62
N SER A 156 6.08 -60.42 17.57
CA SER A 156 5.95 -59.88 18.94
C SER A 156 6.16 -58.37 19.01
N THR A 157 6.79 -57.80 17.99
CA THR A 157 6.90 -56.37 17.76
C THR A 157 6.17 -56.02 16.48
N MET A 158 5.34 -54.98 16.54
CA MET A 158 4.68 -54.42 15.37
C MET A 158 5.72 -54.08 14.30
N LEU A 159 5.54 -54.64 13.10
CA LEU A 159 6.33 -54.37 11.92
C LEU A 159 6.08 -52.92 11.46
N ALA A 160 7.15 -52.24 11.05
CA ALA A 160 7.07 -50.86 10.55
C ALA A 160 6.34 -50.80 9.20
N SER A 161 5.93 -49.61 8.75
CA SER A 161 5.48 -49.43 7.37
C SER A 161 6.65 -49.67 6.41
N GLY A 162 6.51 -50.59 5.45
CA GLY A 162 7.55 -51.01 4.52
C GLY A 162 7.36 -52.40 3.93
N GLU A 163 8.37 -52.83 3.18
CA GLU A 163 8.49 -54.20 2.65
C GLU A 163 9.11 -55.12 3.72
N HIS A 164 8.54 -56.31 3.88
CA HIS A 164 8.96 -57.31 4.85
C HIS A 164 9.16 -58.68 4.20
N THR A 165 10.09 -59.47 4.74
CA THR A 165 10.43 -60.80 4.21
C THR A 165 10.31 -61.87 5.29
N VAL A 166 9.57 -62.94 5.01
CA VAL A 166 9.56 -64.19 5.80
C VAL A 166 10.39 -65.23 5.06
N PHE A 167 11.37 -65.82 5.74
CA PHE A 167 12.18 -66.92 5.24
C PHE A 167 12.07 -68.12 6.17
N VAL A 168 11.88 -69.31 5.59
CA VAL A 168 11.87 -70.57 6.33
C VAL A 168 12.71 -71.63 5.63
N GLU A 169 13.48 -72.37 6.42
CA GLU A 169 14.22 -73.56 6.01
C GLU A 169 13.84 -74.73 6.92
N VAL A 170 13.47 -75.84 6.31
CA VAL A 170 13.20 -77.10 7.01
C VAL A 170 14.20 -78.15 6.58
N THR A 171 14.61 -79.02 7.50
CA THR A 171 15.56 -80.11 7.28
C THR A 171 14.97 -81.42 7.79
N ASP A 172 15.02 -82.46 6.95
CA ASP A 172 14.59 -83.80 7.35
C ASP A 172 15.69 -84.56 8.11
N ALA A 173 15.33 -85.71 8.71
CA ALA A 173 16.27 -86.56 9.45
C ALA A 173 17.43 -87.13 8.60
N ASN A 174 17.37 -87.02 7.27
CA ASN A 174 18.42 -87.43 6.33
C ASN A 174 19.25 -86.24 5.81
N GLU A 175 19.17 -85.08 6.47
CA GLU A 175 19.89 -83.84 6.14
C GLU A 175 19.49 -83.21 4.78
N LYS A 176 18.35 -83.60 4.19
CA LYS A 176 17.80 -82.93 2.99
C LYS A 176 16.98 -81.72 3.42
N THR A 177 17.11 -80.59 2.69
CA THR A 177 16.46 -79.32 3.06
C THR A 177 15.47 -78.81 2.02
N ALA A 178 14.48 -78.04 2.49
CA ALA A 178 13.56 -77.27 1.66
C ALA A 178 13.43 -75.84 2.19
N LYS A 179 13.25 -74.87 1.29
CA LYS A 179 13.23 -73.44 1.62
C LYS A 179 12.00 -72.77 1.01
N ALA A 180 11.43 -71.81 1.73
CA ALA A 180 10.43 -70.90 1.21
C ALA A 180 10.73 -69.46 1.63
N THR A 181 10.37 -68.51 0.77
CA THR A 181 10.49 -67.07 1.04
C THR A 181 9.27 -66.36 0.51
N VAL A 182 8.70 -65.49 1.33
CA VAL A 182 7.64 -64.58 0.92
C VAL A 182 8.04 -63.16 1.27
N VAL A 183 7.80 -62.25 0.32
CA VAL A 183 7.87 -60.80 0.53
C VAL A 183 6.44 -60.26 0.56
N PHE A 184 6.13 -59.42 1.54
CA PHE A 184 4.85 -58.75 1.72
C PHE A 184 5.07 -57.30 2.16
N ASN A 185 4.03 -56.49 2.18
CA ASN A 185 4.11 -55.08 2.56
C ASN A 185 3.23 -54.80 3.78
N VAL A 186 3.68 -53.87 4.62
CA VAL A 186 2.90 -53.26 5.69
C VAL A 186 2.82 -51.77 5.34
N ILE A 187 1.61 -51.21 5.24
CA ILE A 187 1.39 -49.80 4.92
C ILE A 187 0.30 -49.27 5.85
N TYR A 188 0.71 -48.56 6.89
CA TYR A 188 -0.20 -47.81 7.77
C TYR A 188 0.36 -46.42 8.02
N ASP A 189 -0.53 -45.49 8.35
CA ASP A 189 -0.17 -44.11 8.63
C ASP A 189 0.62 -44.01 9.94
N THR A 190 1.73 -43.27 9.90
CA THR A 190 2.60 -42.99 11.05
C THR A 190 2.86 -41.50 11.24
N THR A 191 2.25 -40.67 10.39
CA THR A 191 2.44 -39.23 10.38
C THR A 191 1.24 -38.54 11.00
N PRO A 192 1.41 -37.80 12.11
CA PRO A 192 0.31 -36.99 12.64
C PRO A 192 -0.13 -35.93 11.62
N PRO A 193 -1.39 -35.44 11.74
CA PRO A 193 -1.93 -34.48 10.80
C PRO A 193 -1.21 -33.13 10.88
N VAL A 194 -1.34 -32.33 9.81
CA VAL A 194 -0.79 -30.98 9.70
C VAL A 194 -1.89 -29.95 9.92
N ILE A 195 -1.59 -28.94 10.75
CA ILE A 195 -2.43 -27.74 10.95
C ILE A 195 -1.67 -26.55 10.36
N SER A 196 -2.30 -25.81 9.46
CA SER A 196 -1.71 -24.65 8.78
C SER A 196 -2.75 -23.56 8.52
N GLU A 197 -2.32 -22.41 7.98
CA GLU A 197 -3.18 -21.28 7.58
C GLU A 197 -4.21 -20.85 8.63
N VAL A 198 -3.76 -20.76 9.89
CA VAL A 198 -4.61 -20.31 10.99
C VAL A 198 -5.04 -18.85 10.81
N SER A 199 -6.31 -18.59 11.07
CA SER A 199 -6.91 -17.26 10.97
C SER A 199 -8.00 -17.08 12.02
N PRO A 200 -8.22 -15.85 12.54
CA PRO A 200 -7.34 -14.70 12.40
C PRO A 200 -6.07 -14.86 13.25
N SER A 201 -5.03 -14.08 12.94
CA SER A 201 -3.83 -13.97 13.77
C SER A 201 -3.42 -12.51 13.90
N GLY A 202 -2.82 -12.13 15.05
CA GLY A 202 -2.45 -10.74 15.32
C GLY A 202 -3.64 -9.86 15.67
N VAL A 203 -3.60 -8.57 15.31
CA VAL A 203 -4.67 -7.61 15.65
C VAL A 203 -5.70 -7.57 14.53
N LEU A 204 -6.96 -7.85 14.88
CA LEU A 204 -8.13 -7.67 14.02
C LEU A 204 -8.83 -6.38 14.44
N GLN A 205 -8.79 -5.37 13.57
CA GLN A 205 -9.45 -4.08 13.78
C GLN A 205 -10.83 -4.10 13.14
N LEU A 206 -11.85 -3.77 13.92
CA LEU A 206 -13.26 -3.76 13.49
C LEU A 206 -13.84 -2.35 13.48
N SER A 207 -14.58 -2.05 12.43
CA SER A 207 -15.29 -0.78 12.21
C SER A 207 -16.74 -0.86 12.72
N ALA A 208 -17.46 0.26 12.68
CA ALA A 208 -18.91 0.28 12.89
C ALA A 208 -19.68 -0.65 11.93
N ALA A 209 -19.17 -0.91 10.73
CA ALA A 209 -19.82 -1.80 9.77
C ALA A 209 -19.70 -3.28 10.15
N ASP A 210 -18.73 -3.63 10.98
CA ASP A 210 -18.44 -5.01 11.40
C ASP A 210 -19.23 -5.42 12.67
N VAL A 211 -19.94 -4.47 13.30
CA VAL A 211 -20.76 -4.71 14.49
C VAL A 211 -22.18 -5.09 14.09
N ILE A 212 -22.59 -6.34 14.37
CA ILE A 212 -23.96 -6.82 14.14
C ILE A 212 -24.58 -7.18 15.49
N ASN A 213 -25.68 -6.53 15.87
CA ASN A 213 -26.40 -6.76 17.14
C ASN A 213 -25.50 -6.70 18.40
N GLU A 214 -24.61 -5.69 18.47
CA GLU A 214 -23.65 -5.50 19.58
C GLU A 214 -22.65 -6.66 19.76
N GLN A 215 -22.45 -7.46 18.71
CA GLN A 215 -21.62 -8.66 18.77
C GLN A 215 -20.61 -8.68 17.61
N TYR A 216 -19.36 -9.02 17.92
CA TYR A 216 -18.26 -9.07 16.94
C TYR A 216 -18.10 -10.51 16.44
N GLY A 217 -18.75 -10.81 15.32
CA GLY A 217 -18.66 -12.11 14.67
C GLY A 217 -17.28 -12.28 14.04
N VAL A 218 -16.47 -13.20 14.57
CA VAL A 218 -15.16 -13.55 14.03
C VAL A 218 -15.17 -15.01 13.60
N THR A 219 -14.69 -15.26 12.39
CA THR A 219 -14.53 -16.62 11.89
C THR A 219 -13.10 -17.10 12.15
N ILE A 220 -12.98 -18.09 13.03
CA ILE A 220 -11.74 -18.81 13.27
C ILE A 220 -11.62 -19.95 12.25
N SER A 221 -10.45 -20.11 11.65
CA SER A 221 -10.23 -21.18 10.68
C SER A 221 -8.80 -21.70 10.69
N ALA A 222 -8.61 -22.91 10.20
CA ALA A 222 -7.31 -23.51 9.91
C ALA A 222 -7.45 -24.56 8.80
N ILE A 223 -6.41 -24.76 8.00
CA ILE A 223 -6.31 -25.92 7.12
C ILE A 223 -5.85 -27.12 7.96
N VAL A 224 -6.56 -28.24 7.80
CA VAL A 224 -6.31 -29.49 8.53
C VAL A 224 -6.22 -30.63 7.52
N THR A 225 -5.04 -31.21 7.37
CA THR A 225 -4.77 -32.22 6.34
C THR A 225 -3.88 -33.33 6.87
N ASP A 226 -4.09 -34.52 6.36
CA ASP A 226 -3.20 -35.67 6.52
C ASP A 226 -2.98 -36.27 5.12
N GLU A 227 -1.74 -36.65 4.81
CA GLU A 227 -1.37 -37.15 3.47
C GLU A 227 -1.52 -38.68 3.35
N GLN A 228 -1.65 -39.39 4.48
CA GLN A 228 -1.61 -40.85 4.55
C GLN A 228 -2.95 -41.45 5.01
N SER A 229 -3.73 -40.74 5.82
CA SER A 229 -5.06 -41.17 6.27
C SER A 229 -6.10 -40.06 6.29
N ASP A 230 -7.35 -40.42 6.59
CA ASP A 230 -8.41 -39.44 6.82
C ASP A 230 -8.31 -38.87 8.24
N ILE A 231 -8.78 -37.63 8.41
CA ILE A 231 -8.97 -37.05 9.74
C ILE A 231 -10.10 -37.81 10.46
N ILE A 232 -9.89 -38.17 11.73
CA ILE A 232 -10.82 -38.94 12.55
C ILE A 232 -11.54 -38.03 13.55
N LYS A 233 -10.84 -37.01 14.06
CA LYS A 233 -11.39 -36.11 15.10
C LYS A 233 -10.80 -34.71 15.00
N ILE A 234 -11.65 -33.71 15.20
CA ILE A 234 -11.24 -32.30 15.36
C ILE A 234 -11.91 -31.75 16.62
N GLU A 235 -11.12 -31.10 17.46
CA GLU A 235 -11.56 -30.45 18.70
C GLU A 235 -10.93 -29.06 18.81
N TYR A 236 -11.68 -28.08 19.28
CA TYR A 236 -11.17 -26.72 19.48
C TYR A 236 -11.59 -26.13 20.82
N ALA A 237 -10.79 -25.23 21.37
CA ALA A 237 -11.10 -24.48 22.58
C ALA A 237 -10.75 -23.01 22.38
N ILE A 238 -11.56 -22.12 22.97
CA ILE A 238 -11.37 -20.67 22.95
C ILE A 238 -11.26 -20.20 24.39
N SER A 239 -10.26 -19.38 24.68
CA SER A 239 -10.09 -18.77 26.00
C SER A 239 -9.81 -17.28 25.91
N GLU A 240 -10.46 -16.51 26.78
CA GLU A 240 -10.32 -15.06 26.87
C GLU A 240 -9.18 -14.66 27.82
N GLY A 241 -8.36 -13.68 27.44
CA GLY A 241 -7.53 -12.90 28.36
C GLY A 241 -6.36 -13.61 29.06
N SER A 242 -6.17 -14.92 28.90
CA SER A 242 -5.03 -15.65 29.47
C SER A 242 -4.00 -15.96 28.39
N LEU A 243 -2.78 -15.44 28.52
CA LEU A 243 -1.66 -15.77 27.64
C LEU A 243 -1.11 -17.19 27.88
N ARG A 244 -1.56 -17.88 28.94
CA ARG A 244 -1.15 -19.24 29.35
C ARG A 244 -2.23 -19.91 30.21
N PRO A 245 -3.38 -20.32 29.67
CA PRO A 245 -4.25 -21.28 30.36
C PRO A 245 -3.47 -22.57 30.65
N HIS A 246 -3.73 -23.19 31.81
CA HIS A 246 -3.17 -24.52 32.09
C HIS A 246 -3.85 -25.53 31.13
N PRO A 247 -3.13 -26.51 30.56
CA PRO A 247 -3.71 -27.46 29.59
C PRO A 247 -4.95 -28.21 30.11
N ASP A 248 -5.05 -28.39 31.43
CA ASP A 248 -6.18 -29.07 32.09
C ASP A 248 -7.41 -28.15 32.30
N ASP A 249 -7.30 -26.85 32.05
CA ASP A 249 -8.39 -25.87 32.19
C ASP A 249 -9.11 -25.59 30.86
N GLU A 250 -8.59 -26.06 29.72
CA GLU A 250 -9.15 -25.86 28.39
C GLU A 250 -10.32 -26.84 28.13
N GLN A 251 -11.54 -26.30 27.94
CA GLN A 251 -12.70 -27.10 27.55
C GLN A 251 -12.81 -27.20 26.03
N TYR A 252 -12.43 -28.36 25.50
CA TYR A 252 -12.51 -28.67 24.07
C TYR A 252 -13.96 -28.95 23.62
N GLN A 253 -14.36 -28.30 22.54
CA GLN A 253 -15.59 -28.55 21.80
C GLN A 253 -15.31 -29.42 20.58
N ALA A 254 -16.16 -30.41 20.33
CA ALA A 254 -16.03 -31.29 19.16
C ALA A 254 -16.48 -30.57 17.88
N TYR A 255 -15.67 -30.65 16.83
CA TYR A 255 -16.01 -30.17 15.49
C TYR A 255 -16.32 -31.36 14.58
N PRO A 256 -17.49 -31.40 13.89
CA PRO A 256 -17.83 -32.51 13.01
C PRO A 256 -16.86 -32.60 11.82
N VAL A 257 -16.09 -33.70 11.74
CA VAL A 257 -15.08 -33.92 10.69
C VAL A 257 -15.68 -33.90 9.28
N GLU A 258 -16.91 -34.37 9.11
CA GLU A 258 -17.66 -34.34 7.85
C GLU A 258 -17.85 -32.91 7.29
N ARG A 259 -17.72 -31.88 8.13
CA ARG A 259 -17.80 -30.46 7.73
C ARG A 259 -16.44 -29.88 7.37
N ALA A 260 -15.36 -30.56 7.74
CA ALA A 260 -14.02 -30.03 7.76
C ALA A 260 -13.26 -30.18 6.44
N ASP A 261 -13.92 -30.40 5.29
CA ASP A 261 -13.36 -30.68 3.95
C ASP A 261 -12.00 -29.99 3.65
N GLY A 262 -10.90 -30.53 4.19
CA GLY A 262 -9.57 -29.89 4.30
C GLY A 262 -9.46 -28.61 5.17
N LYS A 263 -10.55 -28.06 5.71
CA LYS A 263 -10.60 -26.79 6.46
C LYS A 263 -11.51 -26.86 7.69
N PHE A 264 -10.94 -26.57 8.85
CA PHE A 264 -11.68 -26.22 10.06
C PHE A 264 -12.15 -24.76 9.96
N GLU A 265 -13.44 -24.50 10.21
CA GLU A 265 -14.00 -23.14 10.22
C GLU A 265 -15.19 -23.02 11.18
N VAL A 266 -15.14 -22.05 12.09
CA VAL A 266 -16.20 -21.73 13.06
C VAL A 266 -16.36 -20.22 13.15
N SER A 267 -17.59 -19.72 13.04
CA SER A 267 -17.91 -18.32 13.35
C SER A 267 -18.44 -18.24 14.78
N GLU A 268 -17.71 -17.54 15.64
CA GLU A 268 -18.13 -17.25 17.00
C GLU A 268 -18.14 -15.75 17.26
N SER A 269 -18.64 -15.39 18.42
CA SER A 269 -18.77 -14.02 18.86
C SER A 269 -17.80 -13.75 19.98
N PHE A 270 -17.01 -12.70 19.83
CA PHE A 270 -15.91 -12.40 20.75
C PHE A 270 -16.10 -11.03 21.39
N ASP A 271 -15.70 -10.90 22.65
CA ASP A 271 -15.51 -9.60 23.28
C ASP A 271 -14.20 -8.94 22.81
N LEU A 272 -14.04 -7.63 23.05
CA LEU A 272 -12.79 -6.95 22.74
C LEU A 272 -11.63 -7.47 23.60
N GLY A 273 -10.43 -7.52 23.02
CA GLY A 273 -9.21 -7.97 23.69
C GLY A 273 -8.60 -9.23 23.06
N THR A 274 -7.64 -9.82 23.76
CA THR A 274 -6.85 -10.95 23.26
C THR A 274 -7.51 -12.29 23.56
N HIS A 275 -7.62 -13.11 22.53
CA HIS A 275 -8.17 -14.47 22.55
C HIS A 275 -7.12 -15.48 22.11
N GLN A 276 -7.14 -16.64 22.74
CA GLN A 276 -6.36 -17.82 22.32
C GLN A 276 -7.32 -18.85 21.72
N VAL A 277 -6.92 -19.43 20.59
CA VAL A 277 -7.56 -20.61 20.01
C VAL A 277 -6.59 -21.79 20.10
N SER A 278 -7.06 -22.89 20.68
CA SER A 278 -6.39 -24.19 20.67
C SER A 278 -7.14 -25.13 19.72
N LEU A 279 -6.44 -25.73 18.77
CA LEU A 279 -7.01 -26.70 17.82
C LEU A 279 -6.24 -28.01 17.93
N ARG A 280 -6.99 -29.10 18.12
CA ARG A 280 -6.49 -30.47 18.24
C ARG A 280 -7.12 -31.33 17.14
N VAL A 281 -6.28 -32.02 16.37
CA VAL A 281 -6.68 -32.83 15.21
C VAL A 281 -6.06 -34.23 15.36
N GLU A 282 -6.83 -35.26 15.04
CA GLU A 282 -6.44 -36.67 15.16
C GLU A 282 -6.67 -37.41 13.83
N SER A 283 -5.69 -38.20 13.41
CA SER A 283 -5.72 -39.13 12.28
C SER A 283 -5.20 -40.51 12.73
N GLU A 284 -5.11 -41.49 11.83
CA GLU A 284 -4.51 -42.79 12.17
C GLU A 284 -3.03 -42.67 12.54
N GLY A 285 -2.30 -41.73 11.93
CA GLY A 285 -0.89 -41.44 12.22
C GLY A 285 -0.65 -40.66 13.51
N GLY A 286 -1.70 -40.22 14.21
CA GLY A 286 -1.63 -39.68 15.57
C GLY A 286 -2.36 -38.35 15.76
N VAL A 287 -1.95 -37.60 16.78
CA VAL A 287 -2.61 -36.34 17.20
C VAL A 287 -1.69 -35.15 17.04
N ARG A 288 -2.22 -34.05 16.50
CA ARG A 288 -1.57 -32.74 16.42
C ARG A 288 -2.35 -31.68 17.18
N GLU A 289 -1.65 -30.85 17.94
CA GLU A 289 -2.21 -29.67 18.61
C GLU A 289 -1.50 -28.40 18.11
N HIS A 290 -2.27 -27.33 17.90
CA HIS A 290 -1.77 -26.01 17.55
C HIS A 290 -2.51 -24.92 18.33
N ARG A 291 -1.77 -23.89 18.77
CA ARG A 291 -2.32 -22.74 19.50
C ARG A 291 -1.93 -21.46 18.79
N TRP A 292 -2.89 -20.56 18.61
CA TRP A 292 -2.63 -19.21 18.10
C TRP A 292 -3.46 -18.17 18.84
N TYR A 293 -3.10 -16.90 18.63
CA TYR A 293 -3.70 -15.76 19.31
C TYR A 293 -4.14 -14.71 18.30
N PHE A 294 -5.21 -14.03 18.63
CA PHE A 294 -5.60 -12.80 17.97
C PHE A 294 -6.13 -11.79 19.00
N THR A 295 -6.02 -10.50 18.69
CA THR A 295 -6.53 -9.42 19.52
C THR A 295 -7.60 -8.69 18.74
N LEU A 296 -8.77 -8.56 19.33
CA LEU A 296 -9.87 -7.81 18.76
C LEU A 296 -9.87 -6.38 19.30
N GLU A 297 -9.75 -5.41 18.40
CA GLU A 297 -9.88 -3.99 18.69
C GLU A 297 -11.01 -3.42 17.83
N ALA A 298 -11.82 -2.52 18.38
CA ALA A 298 -12.88 -1.87 17.62
C ALA A 298 -12.94 -0.38 17.92
N ASP A 299 -13.14 0.40 16.87
CA ASP A 299 -13.67 1.75 16.97
C ASP A 299 -14.91 1.84 16.09
N THR A 300 -15.98 2.41 16.65
CA THR A 300 -17.25 2.61 15.96
C THR A 300 -17.60 4.08 15.78
N ALA A 301 -16.81 4.97 16.38
CA ALA A 301 -17.00 6.41 16.24
C ALA A 301 -16.36 6.86 14.92
N ALA A 302 -17.11 7.57 14.09
CA ALA A 302 -16.53 8.25 12.94
C ALA A 302 -15.85 9.55 13.38
N PRO A 303 -14.83 10.02 12.62
CA PRO A 303 -14.21 11.31 12.89
C PRO A 303 -15.21 12.45 13.01
N THR A 304 -14.95 13.40 13.90
CA THR A 304 -15.74 14.62 14.01
C THR A 304 -15.05 15.74 13.23
N ILE A 305 -15.71 16.26 12.18
CA ILE A 305 -15.25 17.46 11.46
C ILE A 305 -15.53 18.68 12.34
N THR A 306 -14.47 19.37 12.76
CA THR A 306 -14.53 20.44 13.78
C THR A 306 -14.58 21.83 13.17
N SER A 307 -14.08 22.01 11.95
CA SER A 307 -14.09 23.30 11.25
C SER A 307 -14.12 23.12 9.73
N ILE A 308 -14.75 24.08 9.04
CA ILE A 308 -14.69 24.27 7.60
C ILE A 308 -14.54 25.77 7.36
N THR A 309 -13.53 26.16 6.60
CA THR A 309 -13.19 27.55 6.28
C THR A 309 -12.96 27.67 4.78
N PRO A 310 -13.33 28.80 4.13
CA PRO A 310 -14.03 29.96 4.68
C PRO A 310 -15.53 29.74 4.88
N SER A 311 -16.19 30.75 5.46
CA SER A 311 -17.64 30.88 5.49
C SER A 311 -18.03 32.34 5.22
N GLY A 312 -19.25 32.57 4.74
CA GLY A 312 -19.73 33.92 4.40
C GLY A 312 -19.19 34.42 3.06
N THR A 313 -19.06 35.74 2.92
CA THR A 313 -18.62 36.40 1.69
C THR A 313 -17.11 36.67 1.72
N ILE A 314 -16.41 36.38 0.63
CA ILE A 314 -14.98 36.57 0.45
C ILE A 314 -14.73 37.44 -0.78
N HIS A 315 -13.87 38.44 -0.63
CA HIS A 315 -13.55 39.43 -1.68
C HIS A 315 -12.25 39.12 -2.43
N ALA A 316 -11.89 37.82 -2.49
CA ALA A 316 -10.66 37.32 -3.07
C ALA A 316 -10.91 36.02 -3.82
N GLY A 317 -10.31 35.88 -5.00
CA GLY A 317 -10.45 34.73 -5.88
C GLY A 317 -9.59 33.54 -5.44
N MET A 318 -8.64 33.73 -4.53
CA MET A 318 -7.86 32.64 -3.93
C MET A 318 -8.09 32.59 -2.41
N PRO A 319 -9.30 32.21 -1.95
CA PRO A 319 -9.57 32.11 -0.52
C PRO A 319 -8.80 30.94 0.12
N PRO A 320 -8.40 31.05 1.40
CA PRO A 320 -7.84 29.92 2.13
C PRO A 320 -8.94 28.92 2.48
N ILE A 321 -9.03 27.84 1.70
CA ILE A 321 -10.01 26.77 1.91
C ILE A 321 -9.36 25.67 2.75
N SER A 322 -9.97 25.32 3.89
CA SER A 322 -9.43 24.32 4.81
C SER A 322 -10.51 23.67 5.66
N ALA A 323 -10.19 22.51 6.21
CA ALA A 323 -11.04 21.81 7.14
C ALA A 323 -10.21 21.04 8.17
N SER A 324 -10.75 20.89 9.37
CA SER A 324 -10.11 20.12 10.45
C SER A 324 -11.06 19.05 10.98
N ALA A 325 -10.50 17.93 11.41
CA ALA A 325 -11.23 16.83 12.02
C ALA A 325 -10.43 16.22 13.17
N VAL A 326 -11.13 15.57 14.10
CA VAL A 326 -10.52 14.85 15.23
C VAL A 326 -11.19 13.51 15.41
N ASP A 327 -10.40 12.51 15.80
CA ASP A 327 -10.88 11.20 16.20
C ASP A 327 -9.95 10.56 17.24
N ASN A 328 -10.48 9.72 18.13
CA ASN A 328 -9.68 9.05 19.16
C ASN A 328 -8.78 7.95 18.57
N SER A 329 -9.18 7.31 17.47
CA SER A 329 -8.38 6.34 16.73
C SER A 329 -7.50 6.99 15.64
N ALA A 330 -7.40 8.32 15.65
CA ALA A 330 -6.74 9.14 14.64
C ALA A 330 -7.44 9.11 13.27
N VAL A 331 -7.43 10.27 12.61
CA VAL A 331 -7.95 10.41 11.24
C VAL A 331 -6.88 9.89 10.27
N SER A 332 -7.22 8.87 9.47
CA SER A 332 -6.30 8.27 8.50
C SER A 332 -6.29 9.00 7.16
N ALA A 333 -7.42 9.60 6.78
CA ALA A 333 -7.56 10.33 5.53
C ALA A 333 -8.63 11.42 5.66
N MET A 334 -8.38 12.57 5.04
CA MET A 334 -9.33 13.68 4.96
C MET A 334 -9.26 14.31 3.57
N THR A 335 -10.40 14.67 3.01
CA THR A 335 -10.51 15.22 1.65
C THR A 335 -11.47 16.40 1.61
N ILE A 336 -11.16 17.38 0.76
CA ILE A 336 -12.02 18.51 0.44
C ILE A 336 -12.38 18.43 -1.05
N VAL A 337 -13.66 18.63 -1.35
CA VAL A 337 -14.15 18.90 -2.70
C VAL A 337 -14.85 20.25 -2.67
N VAL A 338 -14.46 21.16 -3.54
CA VAL A 338 -15.13 22.46 -3.70
C VAL A 338 -15.96 22.41 -4.97
N MET A 339 -17.23 22.74 -4.88
CA MET A 339 -18.16 22.81 -6.01
C MET A 339 -18.66 24.23 -6.21
N ASP A 340 -18.83 24.63 -7.48
CA ASP A 340 -19.47 25.90 -7.86
C ASP A 340 -21.01 25.84 -7.75
N SER A 341 -21.70 26.91 -8.20
CA SER A 341 -23.16 26.97 -8.13
C SER A 341 -23.88 26.04 -9.11
N ASP A 342 -23.19 25.54 -10.14
CA ASP A 342 -23.71 24.55 -11.09
C ASP A 342 -23.48 23.11 -10.60
N GLY A 343 -22.72 22.95 -9.50
CA GLY A 343 -22.37 21.67 -8.91
C GLY A 343 -21.12 21.03 -9.54
N GLU A 344 -20.38 21.78 -10.36
CA GLU A 344 -19.14 21.32 -10.97
C GLU A 344 -17.97 21.51 -10.01
N ALA A 345 -17.05 20.54 -10.00
CA ALA A 345 -15.90 20.57 -9.11
C ALA A 345 -14.87 21.62 -9.56
N VAL A 346 -14.43 22.46 -8.63
CA VAL A 346 -13.34 23.41 -8.83
C VAL A 346 -12.02 22.64 -8.92
N ALA A 347 -11.21 22.94 -9.94
CA ALA A 347 -9.87 22.37 -10.08
C ALA A 347 -8.94 22.89 -8.97
N GLY A 348 -8.26 21.98 -8.28
CA GLY A 348 -7.37 22.29 -7.16
C GLY A 348 -6.75 21.05 -6.54
N GLU A 349 -5.77 21.28 -5.67
CA GLU A 349 -5.08 20.23 -4.92
C GLU A 349 -5.43 20.31 -3.44
N THR A 350 -5.59 19.15 -2.79
CA THR A 350 -5.71 19.07 -1.32
C THR A 350 -4.39 18.60 -0.74
N THR A 351 -3.86 19.34 0.22
CA THR A 351 -2.67 18.97 1.00
C THR A 351 -3.05 18.79 2.46
N ASP A 352 -2.54 17.74 3.10
CA ASP A 352 -2.63 17.57 4.54
C ASP A 352 -1.55 18.36 5.28
N ASP A 353 -1.64 18.36 6.61
CA ASP A 353 -0.66 18.94 7.53
C ASP A 353 0.69 18.20 7.56
N GLY A 354 0.83 17.10 6.81
CA GLY A 354 2.05 16.32 6.70
C GLY A 354 2.41 15.53 7.97
N ASP A 355 1.47 15.38 8.91
CA ASP A 355 1.72 14.64 10.15
C ASP A 355 1.86 13.13 9.87
N ASP A 356 2.92 12.53 10.39
CA ASP A 356 3.21 11.12 10.17
C ASP A 356 2.21 10.25 10.95
N ILE A 357 1.35 9.54 10.22
CA ILE A 357 0.40 8.56 10.78
C ILE A 357 1.11 7.52 11.67
N ARG A 358 2.42 7.26 11.43
CA ARG A 358 3.24 6.34 12.26
C ARG A 358 3.53 6.87 13.66
N LEU A 359 3.36 8.17 13.92
CA LEU A 359 3.51 8.79 15.23
C LEU A 359 2.17 8.93 15.98
N ASN A 360 1.10 8.29 15.49
CA ASN A 360 -0.25 8.36 16.07
C ASN A 360 -0.85 9.77 16.10
N GLN A 361 -0.40 10.69 15.24
CA GLN A 361 -0.96 12.05 15.20
C GLN A 361 -2.09 12.23 14.18
N GLY A 362 -2.20 11.34 13.17
CA GLY A 362 -3.27 11.39 12.15
C GLY A 362 -3.32 12.72 11.38
N VAL A 363 -4.23 12.82 10.41
CA VAL A 363 -4.49 14.09 9.71
C VAL A 363 -5.36 14.98 10.60
N THR A 364 -4.87 16.15 11.01
CA THR A 364 -5.65 17.08 11.83
C THR A 364 -6.27 18.20 11.01
N ARG A 365 -5.64 18.54 9.88
CA ARG A 365 -6.09 19.57 8.95
C ARG A 365 -5.73 19.23 7.50
N VAL A 366 -6.62 19.61 6.60
CA VAL A 366 -6.34 19.67 5.16
C VAL A 366 -6.62 21.07 4.64
N ASP A 367 -5.82 21.47 3.67
CA ASP A 367 -5.94 22.73 2.94
C ASP A 367 -6.20 22.42 1.46
N PHE A 368 -7.16 23.12 0.86
CA PHE A 368 -7.45 23.04 -0.58
C PHE A 368 -6.93 24.29 -1.28
N HIS A 369 -6.21 24.09 -2.37
CA HIS A 369 -5.57 25.13 -3.15
C HIS A 369 -6.16 25.13 -4.57
N PRO A 370 -7.03 26.10 -4.91
CA PRO A 370 -7.53 26.27 -6.27
C PRO A 370 -6.38 26.51 -7.26
N GLU A 371 -6.44 25.89 -8.44
CA GLU A 371 -5.42 26.07 -9.50
C GLU A 371 -5.46 27.47 -10.13
N ALA A 372 -6.64 28.12 -10.09
CA ALA A 372 -6.89 29.45 -10.62
C ALA A 372 -7.80 30.26 -9.67
N PRO A 373 -7.79 31.60 -9.76
CA PRO A 373 -8.72 32.42 -9.00
C PRO A 373 -10.18 32.07 -9.34
N LEU A 374 -10.98 31.88 -8.31
CA LEU A 374 -12.42 31.62 -8.37
C LEU A 374 -13.16 32.84 -8.94
N SER A 375 -14.20 32.60 -9.75
CA SER A 375 -15.12 33.64 -10.22
C SER A 375 -16.16 33.99 -9.15
N GLU A 376 -16.88 35.10 -9.32
CA GLU A 376 -18.01 35.43 -8.46
C GLU A 376 -19.06 34.31 -8.44
N GLY A 377 -19.58 34.01 -7.26
CA GLY A 377 -20.56 32.94 -7.10
C GLY A 377 -20.54 32.30 -5.72
N THR A 378 -21.52 31.44 -5.48
CA THR A 378 -21.60 30.64 -4.25
C THR A 378 -20.94 29.28 -4.46
N TYR A 379 -20.07 28.91 -3.53
CA TYR A 379 -19.32 27.66 -3.55
C TYR A 379 -19.66 26.80 -2.33
N THR A 380 -19.78 25.50 -2.56
CA THR A 380 -19.99 24.50 -1.51
C THR A 380 -18.69 23.74 -1.28
N ILE A 381 -18.30 23.60 -0.03
CA ILE A 381 -17.16 22.80 0.41
C ILE A 381 -17.71 21.51 1.00
N GLU A 382 -17.45 20.38 0.37
CA GLU A 382 -17.72 19.06 0.94
C GLU A 382 -16.45 18.49 1.52
N VAL A 383 -16.55 18.04 2.77
CA VAL A 383 -15.44 17.47 3.52
C VAL A 383 -15.80 16.05 3.89
N ARG A 384 -14.87 15.12 3.65
CA ARG A 384 -14.96 13.73 4.13
C ARG A 384 -13.73 13.38 4.93
N ALA A 385 -13.93 12.89 6.16
CA ALA A 385 -12.88 12.40 7.04
C ALA A 385 -13.11 10.90 7.33
N THR A 386 -12.01 10.13 7.39
CA THR A 386 -12.02 8.68 7.66
C THR A 386 -10.97 8.37 8.72
N ASP A 387 -11.29 7.53 9.70
CA ASP A 387 -10.36 7.11 10.75
C ASP A 387 -9.50 5.89 10.35
N THR A 388 -8.67 5.38 11.27
CA THR A 388 -7.86 4.18 11.03
C THR A 388 -8.66 2.88 10.98
N TYR A 389 -9.90 2.89 11.48
CA TYR A 389 -10.85 1.77 11.48
C TYR A 389 -11.86 1.87 10.31
N ASN A 390 -11.64 2.73 9.33
CA ASN A 390 -12.51 3.00 8.17
C ASN A 390 -13.92 3.56 8.48
N ASN A 391 -14.17 4.07 9.69
CA ASN A 391 -15.38 4.86 9.93
C ASN A 391 -15.21 6.22 9.26
N SER A 392 -16.26 6.71 8.60
CA SER A 392 -16.19 7.97 7.86
C SER A 392 -17.36 8.90 8.18
N SER A 393 -17.09 10.21 8.18
CA SER A 393 -18.08 11.27 8.32
C SER A 393 -17.95 12.29 7.18
N THR A 394 -19.03 13.02 6.95
CA THR A 394 -19.08 14.10 5.95
C THR A 394 -19.70 15.35 6.54
N ALA A 395 -19.20 16.52 6.15
CA ALA A 395 -19.79 17.80 6.49
C ALA A 395 -19.69 18.77 5.32
N THR A 396 -20.58 19.76 5.28
CA THR A 396 -20.62 20.76 4.21
C THR A 396 -20.46 22.17 4.77
N GLY A 397 -19.68 23.00 4.07
CA GLY A 397 -19.55 24.43 4.28
C GLY A 397 -19.97 25.19 3.03
N VAL A 398 -20.32 26.46 3.18
CA VAL A 398 -20.70 27.33 2.06
C VAL A 398 -20.03 28.70 2.23
N PHE A 399 -19.49 29.23 1.13
CA PHE A 399 -19.01 30.60 1.03
C PHE A 399 -19.42 31.22 -0.30
N THR A 400 -19.34 32.54 -0.40
CA THR A 400 -19.61 33.27 -1.65
C THR A 400 -18.39 34.11 -1.98
N VAL A 401 -17.98 34.11 -3.25
CA VAL A 401 -17.00 35.05 -3.79
C VAL A 401 -17.77 36.21 -4.40
N ASP A 402 -17.46 37.43 -3.96
CA ASP A 402 -18.08 38.67 -4.39
C ASP A 402 -17.00 39.74 -4.50
N PHE A 403 -16.70 40.23 -5.70
CA PHE A 403 -15.57 41.14 -5.88
C PHE A 403 -15.98 42.59 -5.65
N ASP A 404 -15.14 43.29 -4.88
CA ASP A 404 -15.25 44.73 -4.72
C ASP A 404 -14.96 45.41 -6.06
N THR A 405 -15.92 46.22 -6.51
CA THR A 405 -15.87 47.00 -7.76
C THR A 405 -15.84 48.50 -7.50
N ALA A 406 -15.81 48.91 -6.23
CA ALA A 406 -15.90 50.30 -5.83
C ALA A 406 -14.50 50.90 -5.67
N ALA A 407 -14.14 51.82 -6.57
CA ALA A 407 -12.92 52.61 -6.39
C ALA A 407 -12.88 53.35 -5.05
N PRO A 408 -11.69 53.58 -4.47
CA PRO A 408 -11.55 54.43 -3.29
C PRO A 408 -12.17 55.82 -3.48
N ILE A 409 -12.84 56.32 -2.45
CA ILE A 409 -13.51 57.62 -2.48
C ILE A 409 -12.64 58.69 -1.82
N ILE A 410 -12.37 59.79 -2.52
CA ILE A 410 -11.76 60.99 -1.93
C ILE A 410 -12.81 61.73 -1.09
N THR A 411 -12.55 61.85 0.21
CA THR A 411 -13.49 62.47 1.16
C THR A 411 -13.16 63.92 1.47
N SER A 412 -11.86 64.27 1.49
CA SER A 412 -11.42 65.65 1.67
C SER A 412 -10.02 65.86 1.09
N TYR A 413 -9.69 67.10 0.72
CA TYR A 413 -8.36 67.46 0.29
C TYR A 413 -8.04 68.93 0.62
N SER A 414 -6.76 69.26 0.67
CA SER A 414 -6.25 70.61 0.87
C SER A 414 -4.90 70.73 0.17
N PRO A 415 -4.57 71.86 -0.48
CA PRO A 415 -5.43 73.03 -0.72
C PRO A 415 -6.70 72.73 -1.56
N GLN A 416 -7.72 73.57 -1.45
CA GLN A 416 -8.93 73.44 -2.28
C GLN A 416 -8.64 73.78 -3.75
N ASN A 417 -9.39 73.19 -4.67
CA ASN A 417 -9.22 73.47 -6.10
C ASN A 417 -9.43 74.96 -6.40
N GLY A 418 -8.46 75.58 -7.09
CA GLY A 418 -8.41 77.01 -7.36
C GLY A 418 -7.95 77.89 -6.18
N ALA A 419 -7.52 77.31 -5.05
CA ALA A 419 -7.05 78.08 -3.90
C ALA A 419 -5.88 78.99 -4.28
N ARG A 420 -5.88 80.21 -3.76
CA ARG A 420 -4.80 81.19 -3.93
C ARG A 420 -3.99 81.23 -2.64
N LEU A 421 -2.77 80.74 -2.71
CA LEU A 421 -1.84 80.66 -1.59
C LEU A 421 -0.86 81.82 -1.70
N ILE A 422 -0.93 82.72 -0.73
CA ILE A 422 -0.24 84.00 -0.76
C ILE A 422 0.95 83.94 0.20
N TYR A 423 2.13 84.22 -0.32
CA TYR A 423 3.40 84.25 0.42
C TYR A 423 4.11 85.57 0.20
N LYS A 424 5.05 85.94 1.07
CA LYS A 424 5.94 87.06 0.73
C LYS A 424 6.94 86.63 -0.33
N HIS A 425 7.40 87.54 -1.18
CA HIS A 425 8.38 87.21 -2.23
C HIS A 425 9.71 86.64 -1.70
N ASN A 426 10.07 86.91 -0.44
CA ASN A 426 11.25 86.35 0.21
C ASN A 426 10.98 85.06 1.02
N GLU A 427 9.74 84.57 1.03
CA GLU A 427 9.34 83.32 1.68
C GLU A 427 9.20 82.21 0.65
N VAL A 428 9.64 81.00 1.02
CA VAL A 428 9.47 79.81 0.18
C VAL A 428 8.08 79.23 0.41
N ALA A 429 7.29 79.09 -0.67
CA ALA A 429 5.93 78.57 -0.58
C ALA A 429 5.93 77.06 -0.31
N LYS A 430 5.57 76.65 0.91
CA LYS A 430 5.53 75.25 1.35
C LYS A 430 4.15 74.88 1.91
N PRO A 431 3.10 74.82 1.08
CA PRO A 431 1.80 74.38 1.58
C PRO A 431 1.82 72.89 1.90
N THR A 432 1.11 72.52 2.96
CA THR A 432 0.82 71.12 3.24
C THR A 432 -0.30 70.66 2.30
N ILE A 433 0.02 69.69 1.47
CA ILE A 433 -0.91 68.93 0.65
C ILE A 433 -1.43 67.78 1.51
N SER A 434 -2.75 67.71 1.68
CA SER A 434 -3.41 66.66 2.46
C SER A 434 -4.58 66.13 1.64
N ILE A 435 -4.67 64.83 1.44
CA ILE A 435 -5.78 64.18 0.73
C ILE A 435 -6.23 62.98 1.55
N THR A 436 -7.49 62.95 1.95
CA THR A 436 -8.10 61.86 2.71
C THR A 436 -8.99 61.05 1.77
N TYR A 437 -8.87 59.73 1.87
CA TYR A 437 -9.59 58.77 1.06
C TYR A 437 -9.96 57.55 1.88
N GLY A 438 -10.84 56.71 1.35
CA GLY A 438 -11.17 55.44 1.97
C GLY A 438 -11.94 54.55 1.00
N ASP A 439 -11.84 53.26 1.25
CA ASP A 439 -12.67 52.24 0.62
C ASP A 439 -13.40 51.46 1.74
N ALA A 440 -14.63 51.04 1.46
CA ALA A 440 -15.53 50.46 2.45
C ALA A 440 -15.46 48.93 2.55
N GLU A 441 -15.01 48.24 1.49
CA GLU A 441 -15.15 46.80 1.34
C GLU A 441 -13.79 46.10 1.46
N THR A 442 -12.83 46.41 0.59
CA THR A 442 -11.49 45.81 0.63
C THR A 442 -10.43 46.71 1.25
N GLY A 443 -10.75 48.00 1.43
CA GLY A 443 -9.83 48.98 1.98
C GLY A 443 -8.72 49.36 0.99
N VAL A 444 -7.92 50.35 1.35
CA VAL A 444 -6.96 50.95 0.41
C VAL A 444 -5.61 50.21 0.41
N ASN A 445 -5.08 49.98 -0.79
CA ASN A 445 -3.72 49.49 -0.97
C ASN A 445 -2.72 50.64 -0.85
N VAL A 446 -1.99 50.71 0.27
CA VAL A 446 -1.02 51.79 0.56
C VAL A 446 0.16 51.82 -0.44
N ASP A 447 0.46 50.70 -1.08
CA ASP A 447 1.54 50.62 -2.07
C ASP A 447 1.12 51.12 -3.45
N SER A 448 -0.18 51.23 -3.70
CA SER A 448 -0.72 51.85 -4.92
C SER A 448 -0.63 53.38 -4.92
N VAL A 449 -0.51 54.01 -3.74
CA VAL A 449 -0.58 55.46 -3.58
C VAL A 449 0.57 56.14 -4.34
N ARG A 450 0.22 56.97 -5.33
CA ARG A 450 1.16 57.80 -6.10
C ARG A 450 0.69 59.24 -6.08
N LEU A 451 1.56 60.15 -5.64
CA LEU A 451 1.33 61.59 -5.67
C LEU A 451 2.27 62.22 -6.70
N SER A 452 1.73 63.02 -7.61
CA SER A 452 2.51 63.78 -8.59
C SER A 452 2.12 65.25 -8.52
N ILE A 453 3.09 66.13 -8.79
CA ILE A 453 2.86 67.57 -8.83
C ILE A 453 3.41 68.11 -10.15
N GLU A 454 2.57 68.83 -10.88
CA GLU A 454 2.87 69.48 -12.14
C GLU A 454 2.72 71.00 -12.00
N GLY A 455 3.65 71.79 -12.52
CA GLY A 455 3.62 73.25 -12.46
C GLY A 455 4.93 73.92 -12.86
N PRO A 456 5.05 75.25 -12.68
CA PRO A 456 6.28 75.99 -12.97
C PRO A 456 7.48 75.41 -12.22
N GLY A 457 8.46 74.90 -12.98
CA GLY A 457 9.70 74.33 -12.44
C GLY A 457 9.53 72.99 -11.71
N VAL A 458 8.34 72.38 -11.73
CA VAL A 458 8.03 71.13 -11.03
C VAL A 458 7.20 70.24 -11.94
N ASP A 459 7.74 69.08 -12.31
CA ASP A 459 7.02 68.04 -13.04
C ASP A 459 7.59 66.69 -12.59
N GLN A 460 7.09 66.19 -11.46
CA GLN A 460 7.67 65.02 -10.80
C GLN A 460 6.66 64.21 -9.99
N VAL A 461 6.90 62.90 -9.98
CA VAL A 461 6.31 61.96 -9.03
C VAL A 461 7.01 62.13 -7.68
N ILE A 462 6.23 62.21 -6.61
CA ILE A 462 6.71 62.40 -5.24
C ILE A 462 6.97 61.03 -4.61
N ASN A 463 8.20 60.83 -4.14
CA ASN A 463 8.56 59.68 -3.32
C ASN A 463 8.08 59.90 -1.88
N LEU A 464 6.85 59.47 -1.59
CA LEU A 464 6.26 59.55 -0.26
C LEU A 464 6.95 58.57 0.71
N THR A 465 7.23 59.01 1.94
CA THR A 465 7.67 58.13 3.03
C THR A 465 6.48 57.44 3.71
N ASP A 466 6.73 56.43 4.53
CA ASP A 466 5.68 55.71 5.28
C ASP A 466 4.93 56.62 6.27
N GLU A 467 5.54 57.71 6.73
CA GLU A 467 4.85 58.72 7.56
C GLU A 467 3.97 59.68 6.74
N GLN A 468 4.16 59.74 5.42
CA GLN A 468 3.45 60.67 4.52
C GLN A 468 2.28 60.02 3.78
N LYS A 469 2.17 58.68 3.81
CA LYS A 469 1.06 57.93 3.22
C LYS A 469 0.53 56.88 4.19
N SER A 470 -0.77 56.66 4.17
CA SER A 470 -1.45 55.61 4.90
C SER A 470 -2.62 55.06 4.09
N ALA A 471 -3.35 54.08 4.65
CA ALA A 471 -4.57 53.55 4.05
C ALA A 471 -5.74 54.56 4.02
N SER A 472 -5.59 55.72 4.67
CA SER A 472 -6.67 56.72 4.72
C SER A 472 -6.26 58.12 4.29
N GLN A 473 -4.96 58.40 4.14
CA GLN A 473 -4.51 59.75 3.85
C GLN A 473 -3.12 59.81 3.23
N VAL A 474 -2.91 60.82 2.39
CA VAL A 474 -1.59 61.36 2.06
C VAL A 474 -1.43 62.74 2.70
N VAL A 475 -0.31 62.96 3.39
CA VAL A 475 0.10 64.27 3.91
C VAL A 475 1.53 64.56 3.46
N TYR A 476 1.68 65.56 2.60
CA TYR A 476 2.96 65.92 2.00
C TYR A 476 3.21 67.43 2.10
N THR A 477 4.40 67.81 2.54
CA THR A 477 4.86 69.20 2.49
C THR A 477 6.12 69.26 1.63
N PRO A 478 6.14 70.02 0.52
CA PRO A 478 7.29 70.10 -0.36
C PRO A 478 8.56 70.56 0.39
N SER A 479 9.63 69.76 0.33
CA SER A 479 10.88 70.03 1.05
C SER A 479 11.60 71.27 0.51
N GLU A 480 11.71 71.40 -0.81
CA GLU A 480 12.27 72.56 -1.50
C GLU A 480 11.28 73.73 -1.60
N GLY A 481 9.97 73.43 -1.54
CA GLY A 481 8.92 74.41 -1.77
C GLY A 481 8.75 74.81 -3.23
N PHE A 482 7.76 75.66 -3.48
CA PHE A 482 7.49 76.26 -4.79
C PHE A 482 8.18 77.63 -4.86
N THR A 483 9.05 77.81 -5.86
CA THR A 483 9.92 78.98 -6.02
C THR A 483 9.46 79.93 -7.11
N GLU A 484 8.49 79.53 -7.92
CA GLU A 484 7.91 80.36 -8.98
C GLU A 484 6.42 80.58 -8.70
N PRO A 485 5.89 81.78 -8.98
CA PRO A 485 4.45 81.99 -8.91
C PRO A 485 3.77 81.25 -10.06
N GLY A 486 2.56 80.75 -9.84
CA GLY A 486 1.77 80.12 -10.89
C GLY A 486 0.87 79.00 -10.41
N GLN A 487 0.28 78.31 -11.38
CA GLN A 487 -0.63 77.19 -11.14
C GLN A 487 0.15 75.89 -10.93
N TYR A 488 -0.14 75.21 -9.83
CA TYR A 488 0.35 73.86 -9.54
C TYR A 488 -0.83 72.91 -9.51
N THR A 489 -0.70 71.76 -10.16
CA THR A 489 -1.69 70.68 -10.20
C THR A 489 -1.15 69.49 -9.43
N VAL A 490 -1.95 69.03 -8.47
CA VAL A 490 -1.70 67.81 -7.71
C VAL A 490 -2.51 66.69 -8.35
N ILE A 491 -1.86 65.56 -8.59
CA ILE A 491 -2.47 64.33 -9.09
C ILE A 491 -2.23 63.25 -8.05
N LEU A 492 -3.30 62.67 -7.52
CA LEU A 492 -3.24 61.49 -6.66
C LEU A 492 -3.83 60.30 -7.43
N GLU A 493 -3.08 59.21 -7.50
CA GLU A 493 -3.57 57.91 -7.95
C GLU A 493 -3.56 56.97 -6.75
N VAL A 494 -4.69 56.33 -6.48
CA VAL A 494 -4.83 55.37 -5.38
C VAL A 494 -5.82 54.26 -5.77
N SER A 495 -5.47 53.03 -5.42
CA SER A 495 -6.26 51.83 -5.65
C SER A 495 -6.59 51.13 -4.33
N ASP A 496 -7.65 50.34 -4.31
CA ASP A 496 -7.98 49.44 -3.20
C ASP A 496 -7.18 48.13 -3.24
N ASN A 497 -7.45 47.24 -2.29
CA ASN A 497 -6.83 45.92 -2.21
C ASN A 497 -7.39 44.92 -3.23
N ALA A 498 -8.60 45.12 -3.75
CA ALA A 498 -9.14 44.30 -4.83
C ALA A 498 -8.45 44.54 -6.19
N HIS A 499 -7.78 45.68 -6.39
CA HIS A 499 -7.01 45.97 -7.60
C HIS A 499 -5.78 45.05 -7.84
N GLN A 500 -5.43 44.17 -6.89
CA GLN A 500 -4.23 43.32 -7.01
C GLN A 500 -4.35 42.25 -8.12
N GLN A 501 -3.30 42.11 -8.92
CA GLN A 501 -3.23 41.07 -9.96
C GLN A 501 -3.28 39.67 -9.33
N GLY A 502 -4.14 38.80 -9.87
CA GLY A 502 -4.36 37.44 -9.34
C GLY A 502 -5.43 37.35 -8.25
N ASN A 503 -6.00 38.47 -7.80
CA ASN A 503 -7.09 38.46 -6.83
C ASN A 503 -8.46 38.18 -7.45
N VAL A 504 -8.62 38.33 -8.76
CA VAL A 504 -9.86 38.08 -9.50
C VAL A 504 -9.60 37.10 -10.63
N SER A 505 -10.64 36.37 -11.06
CA SER A 505 -10.58 35.50 -12.24
C SER A 505 -10.55 36.32 -13.54
N GLU A 506 -10.20 35.70 -14.67
CA GLU A 506 -10.21 36.36 -15.99
C GLU A 506 -11.60 36.91 -16.35
N ASP A 507 -12.66 36.21 -15.94
CA ASP A 507 -14.05 36.62 -16.19
C ASP A 507 -14.45 37.87 -15.39
N SER A 508 -13.69 38.19 -14.32
CA SER A 508 -13.93 39.31 -13.41
C SER A 508 -12.88 40.42 -13.53
N ASP A 509 -12.13 40.50 -14.64
CA ASP A 509 -11.07 41.51 -14.81
C ASP A 509 -11.61 42.96 -14.81
N ASP A 510 -12.88 43.15 -15.17
CA ASP A 510 -13.55 44.46 -15.10
C ASP A 510 -13.61 44.99 -13.65
N ALA A 511 -13.78 44.11 -12.66
CA ALA A 511 -13.75 44.48 -11.25
C ALA A 511 -12.37 45.02 -10.86
N ARG A 512 -11.30 44.37 -11.31
CA ARG A 512 -9.93 44.86 -11.11
C ARG A 512 -9.75 46.24 -11.73
N GLN A 513 -10.26 46.51 -12.93
CA GLN A 513 -10.07 47.81 -13.58
C GLN A 513 -10.84 48.95 -12.91
N ALA A 514 -11.95 48.66 -12.22
CA ALA A 514 -12.77 49.65 -11.54
C ALA A 514 -12.12 50.22 -10.25
N ASN A 515 -11.08 49.58 -9.74
CA ASN A 515 -10.59 49.72 -8.38
C ASN A 515 -9.45 50.74 -8.21
N GLN A 516 -9.47 51.79 -9.02
CA GLN A 516 -8.50 52.89 -8.97
C GLN A 516 -9.21 54.24 -9.13
N VAL A 517 -8.85 55.20 -8.29
CA VAL A 517 -9.24 56.61 -8.45
C VAL A 517 -8.03 57.47 -8.80
N VAL A 518 -8.23 58.36 -9.79
CA VAL A 518 -7.28 59.43 -10.12
C VAL A 518 -7.92 60.77 -9.77
N HIS A 519 -7.41 61.43 -8.73
CA HIS A 519 -7.91 62.72 -8.26
C HIS A 519 -6.96 63.85 -8.66
N LYS A 520 -7.50 64.90 -9.29
CA LYS A 520 -6.75 66.06 -9.76
C LYS A 520 -7.34 67.36 -9.23
N PHE A 521 -6.50 68.20 -8.64
CA PHE A 521 -6.87 69.58 -8.26
C PHE A 521 -5.70 70.52 -8.46
N SER A 522 -5.98 71.80 -8.69
CA SER A 522 -4.95 72.83 -8.83
C SER A 522 -5.05 73.89 -7.75
N PHE A 523 -3.94 74.54 -7.43
CA PHE A 523 -3.89 75.76 -6.63
C PHE A 523 -2.88 76.74 -7.23
N PHE A 524 -2.94 77.99 -6.81
CA PHE A 524 -2.06 79.05 -7.27
C PHE A 524 -1.12 79.47 -6.15
N VAL A 525 0.18 79.55 -6.44
CA VAL A 525 1.16 80.21 -5.58
C VAL A 525 1.32 81.64 -6.08
N GLU A 526 1.16 82.59 -5.16
CA GLU A 526 1.24 84.03 -5.43
C GLU A 526 2.16 84.70 -4.42
N TYR A 527 2.83 85.77 -4.86
CA TYR A 527 3.74 86.55 -4.01
C TYR A 527 3.22 87.97 -3.78
N THR A 528 3.24 88.40 -2.53
CA THR A 528 3.03 89.80 -2.12
C THR A 528 4.35 90.53 -1.95
N ASP A 529 4.27 91.86 -1.92
CA ASP A 529 5.40 92.78 -1.67
C ASP A 529 6.49 92.79 -2.78
N ALA A 530 6.13 92.41 -4.01
CA ALA A 530 6.92 92.53 -5.22
C ALA A 530 6.06 93.10 -6.37
N PRO A 531 6.68 93.68 -7.43
CA PRO A 531 5.93 94.13 -8.61
C PRO A 531 5.08 92.99 -9.18
N VAL A 532 3.81 93.26 -9.44
CA VAL A 532 2.87 92.32 -10.03
C VAL A 532 3.31 91.93 -11.44
N LEU A 533 3.73 92.90 -12.25
CA LEU A 533 4.20 92.69 -13.62
C LEU A 533 5.72 92.42 -13.63
N MET A 534 6.11 91.24 -14.11
CA MET A 534 7.52 90.82 -14.15
C MET A 534 8.06 90.75 -15.57
N ALA A 535 9.27 91.29 -15.75
CA ALA A 535 10.11 91.12 -16.95
C ALA A 535 9.35 91.14 -18.29
N PRO A 536 8.58 92.20 -18.61
CA PRO A 536 7.88 92.29 -19.88
C PRO A 536 8.88 92.48 -21.03
N PHE A 537 8.72 91.72 -22.10
CA PHE A 537 9.51 91.84 -23.33
C PHE A 537 8.69 91.37 -24.54
N ASN A 538 9.21 91.57 -25.75
CA ASN A 538 8.63 90.97 -26.94
C ASN A 538 9.71 90.30 -27.81
N TYR A 539 9.36 89.18 -28.43
CA TYR A 539 10.24 88.46 -29.34
C TYR A 539 9.45 87.75 -30.46
N PRO A 540 9.94 87.73 -31.71
CA PRO A 540 11.13 88.47 -32.18
C PRO A 540 10.92 90.00 -32.17
N ASN A 541 12.01 90.75 -32.04
CA ASN A 541 12.02 92.21 -32.15
C ASN A 541 13.39 92.69 -32.67
N PRO A 542 13.51 93.28 -33.88
CA PRO A 542 12.45 93.54 -34.87
C PRO A 542 11.75 92.28 -35.39
N PHE A 543 10.55 92.43 -35.98
CA PHE A 543 9.77 91.33 -36.55
C PHE A 543 9.13 91.67 -37.89
N ALA A 544 8.98 90.65 -38.74
CA ALA A 544 8.44 90.77 -40.09
C ALA A 544 6.93 90.44 -40.17
N GLU A 545 6.52 89.34 -39.55
CA GLU A 545 5.14 88.83 -39.62
C GLU A 545 4.42 88.88 -38.27
N ASN A 546 5.08 88.44 -37.19
CA ASN A 546 4.50 88.45 -35.86
C ASN A 546 5.56 88.61 -34.77
N THR A 547 5.14 89.14 -33.63
CA THR A 547 5.88 89.14 -32.36
C THR A 547 4.98 88.60 -31.27
N ARG A 548 5.58 88.06 -30.21
CA ARG A 548 4.86 87.69 -28.99
C ARG A 548 5.29 88.57 -27.84
N ILE A 549 4.32 89.17 -27.16
CA ILE A 549 4.50 89.92 -25.93
C ILE A 549 4.51 88.91 -24.78
N SER A 550 5.62 88.89 -24.05
CA SER A 550 5.89 87.97 -22.97
C SER A 550 6.05 88.75 -21.67
N PHE A 551 5.49 88.24 -20.58
CA PHE A 551 5.59 88.83 -19.25
C PHE A 551 5.32 87.78 -18.18
N GLY A 552 5.68 88.04 -16.93
CA GLY A 552 5.26 87.26 -15.77
C GLY A 552 4.28 88.03 -14.90
N LEU A 553 3.48 87.31 -14.13
CA LEU A 553 2.59 87.85 -13.09
C LEU A 553 2.92 87.21 -11.74
N ASN A 554 3.17 88.00 -10.70
CA ASN A 554 3.41 87.48 -9.35
C ASN A 554 2.13 87.03 -8.62
N GLN A 555 0.98 87.53 -9.07
CA GLN A 555 -0.35 87.21 -8.54
C GLN A 555 -1.38 87.27 -9.67
N MET A 556 -2.51 86.58 -9.50
CA MET A 556 -3.61 86.69 -10.45
C MET A 556 -4.07 88.15 -10.58
N SER A 557 -4.15 88.66 -11.80
CA SER A 557 -4.42 90.08 -12.06
C SER A 557 -5.15 90.30 -13.37
N VAL A 558 -5.85 91.43 -13.48
CA VAL A 558 -6.51 91.85 -14.71
C VAL A 558 -5.47 92.53 -15.60
N VAL A 559 -5.33 92.08 -16.85
CA VAL A 559 -4.34 92.56 -17.80
C VAL A 559 -5.02 93.12 -19.05
N SER A 560 -4.60 94.32 -19.43
CA SER A 560 -4.95 94.96 -20.70
C SER A 560 -3.68 95.21 -21.50
N ILE A 561 -3.69 94.90 -22.79
CA ILE A 561 -2.57 95.12 -23.70
C ILE A 561 -3.07 95.84 -24.94
N VAL A 562 -2.56 97.05 -25.16
CA VAL A 562 -2.94 97.91 -26.29
C VAL A 562 -1.68 98.33 -27.04
N ILE A 563 -1.75 98.26 -28.37
CA ILE A 563 -0.70 98.71 -29.27
C ILE A 563 -1.03 100.11 -29.77
N TYR A 564 -0.02 100.98 -29.74
CA TYR A 564 -0.08 102.36 -30.16
C TYR A 564 0.89 102.64 -31.32
N ASP A 565 0.53 103.57 -32.20
CA ASP A 565 1.44 104.12 -33.20
C ASP A 565 2.48 105.09 -32.58
N SER A 566 3.40 105.61 -33.38
CA SER A 566 4.42 106.56 -32.93
C SER A 566 3.87 107.91 -32.43
N THR A 567 2.56 108.16 -32.62
CA THR A 567 1.85 109.35 -32.11
C THR A 567 1.01 109.05 -30.87
N LEU A 568 1.18 107.85 -30.28
CA LEU A 568 0.42 107.35 -29.13
C LEU A 568 -1.09 107.23 -29.37
N ARG A 569 -1.50 106.97 -30.63
CA ARG A 569 -2.89 106.60 -30.94
C ARG A 569 -3.06 105.08 -30.90
N PRO A 570 -4.09 104.53 -30.23
CA PRO A 570 -4.30 103.10 -30.16
C PRO A 570 -4.68 102.55 -31.54
N VAL A 571 -3.97 101.52 -31.99
CA VAL A 571 -4.17 100.87 -33.30
C VAL A 571 -4.64 99.43 -33.18
N ARG A 572 -4.33 98.75 -32.07
CA ARG A 572 -4.76 97.36 -31.80
C ARG A 572 -4.98 97.14 -30.31
N VAL A 573 -6.05 96.46 -29.94
CA VAL A 573 -6.24 95.90 -28.59
C VAL A 573 -5.95 94.41 -28.66
N LEU A 574 -4.98 93.93 -27.88
CA LEU A 574 -4.61 92.51 -27.83
C LEU A 574 -5.26 91.81 -26.65
N LEU A 575 -5.37 92.50 -25.51
CA LEU A 575 -6.12 92.07 -24.34
C LEU A 575 -6.89 93.26 -23.79
N ASP A 576 -8.13 93.04 -23.37
CA ASP A 576 -8.98 94.04 -22.72
C ASP A 576 -9.50 93.46 -21.40
N ASN A 577 -9.05 94.02 -20.29
CA ASN A 577 -9.45 93.69 -18.92
C ASN A 577 -9.56 92.17 -18.66
N LYS A 578 -8.56 91.41 -19.13
CA LYS A 578 -8.58 89.95 -19.02
C LYS A 578 -7.96 89.52 -17.69
N LEU A 579 -8.72 88.79 -16.87
CA LEU A 579 -8.15 88.12 -15.69
C LEU A 579 -7.16 87.04 -16.14
N MET A 580 -5.92 87.13 -15.66
CA MET A 580 -4.86 86.19 -15.99
C MET A 580 -4.25 85.62 -14.70
N PRO A 581 -3.94 84.31 -14.65
CA PRO A 581 -3.35 83.69 -13.47
C PRO A 581 -1.91 84.17 -13.26
N ALA A 582 -1.41 84.01 -12.04
CA ALA A 582 0.00 84.17 -11.72
C ALA A 582 0.87 83.24 -12.59
N GLY A 583 2.13 83.60 -12.78
CA GLY A 583 3.13 82.83 -13.53
C GLY A 583 3.59 83.49 -14.83
N LYS A 584 4.39 82.73 -15.58
CA LYS A 584 5.05 83.18 -16.81
C LYS A 584 4.12 83.02 -18.02
N HIS A 585 3.79 84.14 -18.66
CA HIS A 585 3.09 84.22 -19.93
C HIS A 585 4.11 84.48 -21.04
N THR A 586 4.95 83.49 -21.33
CA THR A 586 6.08 83.61 -22.27
C THR A 586 6.01 82.58 -23.39
N GLY A 587 6.81 82.75 -24.46
CA GLY A 587 6.88 81.78 -25.55
C GLY A 587 5.51 81.51 -26.19
N GLY A 588 5.12 80.24 -26.29
CA GLY A 588 3.82 79.80 -26.80
C GLY A 588 2.60 80.35 -26.03
N ASN A 589 2.78 80.69 -24.76
CA ASN A 589 1.76 81.28 -23.89
C ASN A 589 1.77 82.82 -23.89
N GLY A 590 2.74 83.45 -24.55
CA GLY A 590 2.79 84.91 -24.73
C GLY A 590 1.68 85.43 -25.66
N ILE A 591 1.37 86.72 -25.57
CA ILE A 591 0.29 87.37 -26.33
C ILE A 591 0.81 87.76 -27.71
N GLY A 592 0.31 87.09 -28.74
CA GLY A 592 0.72 87.31 -30.13
C GLY A 592 0.18 88.61 -30.73
N TRP A 593 0.98 89.25 -31.57
CA TRP A 593 0.56 90.33 -32.46
C TRP A 593 1.13 90.10 -33.86
N ASP A 594 0.28 90.26 -34.86
CA ASP A 594 0.54 90.00 -36.29
C ASP A 594 0.83 91.27 -37.10
N GLY A 595 1.10 92.39 -36.42
CA GLY A 595 1.33 93.68 -37.09
C GLY A 595 0.08 94.29 -37.71
N LYS A 596 -1.13 93.87 -37.31
CA LYS A 596 -2.39 94.42 -37.84
C LYS A 596 -3.15 95.27 -36.81
N THR A 597 -4.04 96.13 -37.31
CA THR A 597 -5.01 96.90 -36.50
C THR A 597 -6.11 96.01 -35.91
N SER A 598 -6.94 96.54 -35.01
CA SER A 598 -8.14 95.83 -34.53
C SER A 598 -9.13 95.46 -35.65
N SER A 599 -9.17 96.23 -36.76
CA SER A 599 -9.96 95.95 -37.96
C SER A 599 -9.33 94.92 -38.90
N GLY A 600 -8.09 94.46 -38.62
CA GLY A 600 -7.38 93.48 -39.43
C GLY A 600 -6.57 94.06 -40.60
N GLU A 601 -6.38 95.38 -40.65
CA GLU A 601 -5.57 96.04 -41.68
C GLU A 601 -4.08 95.98 -41.32
N SER A 602 -3.23 95.74 -42.32
CA SER A 602 -1.78 95.74 -42.14
C SER A 602 -1.26 97.13 -41.80
N LEU A 603 -0.49 97.22 -40.72
CA LEU A 603 0.18 98.45 -40.33
C LEU A 603 1.48 98.66 -41.13
N ALA A 604 1.86 99.92 -41.32
CA ALA A 604 3.09 100.25 -42.03
C ALA A 604 4.32 99.80 -41.24
N ARG A 605 5.45 99.57 -41.94
CA ARG A 605 6.74 99.38 -41.27
C ARG A 605 7.05 100.58 -40.38
N GLY A 606 7.52 100.34 -39.17
CA GLY A 606 7.76 101.41 -38.21
C GLY A 606 7.87 100.93 -36.77
N ILE A 607 7.97 101.91 -35.87
CA ILE A 607 8.00 101.69 -34.43
C ILE A 607 6.58 101.85 -33.88
N TYR A 608 6.17 100.84 -33.11
CA TYR A 608 4.92 100.79 -32.36
C TYR A 608 5.22 100.59 -30.88
N TYR A 609 4.26 100.92 -30.03
CA TYR A 609 4.40 100.77 -28.58
C TYR A 609 3.31 99.85 -28.03
N ALA A 610 3.69 98.75 -27.37
CA ALA A 610 2.73 97.97 -26.57
C ALA A 610 2.69 98.52 -25.15
N GLN A 611 1.54 98.99 -24.73
CA GLN A 611 1.27 99.25 -23.32
C GLN A 611 0.64 98.01 -22.70
N ILE A 612 1.27 97.49 -21.66
CA ILE A 612 0.72 96.47 -20.77
C ILE A 612 0.26 97.20 -19.51
N VAL A 613 -1.00 97.02 -19.13
CA VAL A 613 -1.57 97.54 -17.89
C VAL A 613 -2.05 96.36 -17.07
N VAL A 614 -1.59 96.29 -15.82
CA VAL A 614 -1.97 95.26 -14.86
C VAL A 614 -2.68 95.91 -13.68
N THR A 615 -3.94 95.53 -13.48
CA THR A 615 -4.78 95.98 -12.36
C THR A 615 -5.06 94.80 -11.43
N GLY A 616 -4.49 94.86 -10.23
CA GLY A 616 -4.53 93.75 -9.27
C GLY A 616 -3.87 94.03 -7.92
N GLY A 617 -3.04 95.08 -7.80
CA GLY A 617 -2.52 95.61 -6.53
C GLY A 617 -3.22 96.89 -6.07
N PHE A 618 -2.73 97.51 -4.99
CA PHE A 618 -3.22 98.81 -4.50
C PHE A 618 -3.04 99.95 -5.51
N GLU A 619 -2.09 99.80 -6.45
CA GLU A 619 -1.87 100.70 -7.60
C GLU A 619 -1.79 99.90 -8.90
N ALA A 620 -2.17 100.52 -10.02
CA ALA A 620 -2.04 99.91 -11.35
C ALA A 620 -0.58 99.93 -11.81
N GLU A 621 -0.07 98.79 -12.25
CA GLU A 621 1.27 98.69 -12.83
C GLU A 621 1.20 98.75 -14.36
N TYR A 622 2.18 99.37 -14.99
CA TYR A 622 2.26 99.43 -16.45
C TYR A 622 3.68 99.27 -16.97
N ALA A 623 3.79 98.73 -18.18
CA ALA A 623 5.03 98.68 -18.94
C ALA A 623 4.77 99.08 -20.39
N ILE A 624 5.74 99.75 -21.00
CA ILE A 624 5.71 100.11 -22.42
C ILE A 624 6.85 99.39 -23.13
N LEU A 625 6.51 98.55 -24.10
CA LEU A 625 7.47 97.85 -24.95
C LEU A 625 7.55 98.53 -26.32
N THR A 626 8.76 98.68 -26.84
CA THR A 626 8.98 99.20 -28.20
C THR A 626 8.99 98.04 -29.18
N LEU A 627 8.15 98.08 -30.21
CA LEU A 627 7.95 97.03 -31.20
C LEU A 627 8.39 97.54 -32.58
N ALA A 628 9.38 96.90 -33.21
CA ALA A 628 9.86 97.29 -34.53
C ALA A 628 9.29 96.36 -35.61
N LEU A 629 8.26 96.81 -36.33
CA LEU A 629 7.65 96.09 -37.45
C LEU A 629 8.40 96.42 -38.75
N THR A 630 9.01 95.42 -39.39
CA THR A 630 9.78 95.61 -40.63
C THR A 630 8.99 95.29 -41.89
N GLY A 631 7.86 94.57 -41.76
CA GLY A 631 7.09 93.98 -42.85
C GLY A 631 7.71 92.67 -43.35
N ALA A 632 6.91 91.81 -43.97
CA ALA A 632 7.39 90.63 -44.70
C ALA A 632 8.26 91.08 -45.89
N LYS A 633 9.35 90.36 -46.16
CA LYS A 633 10.21 90.62 -47.32
C LYS A 633 9.52 90.26 -48.62
#